data_AF-A0A2D6XA68-F1
#
_entry.id   AF-A0A2D6XA68-F1
#
_cell.length_a   1.000
_cell.length_b   1.000
_cell.length_c   1.000
_cell.angle_alpha   90.00
_cell.angle_beta   90.00
_cell.angle_gamma   90.00
#
_symmetry.space_group_name_H-M   'P 1'
#
loop_
_entity.id
_entity.type
_entity.pdbx_description
1 polymer ?
#
loop_
_entity_poly.entity_id
_entity_poly.type
_entity_poly.pdbx_seq_one_letter_code
_entity_poly.pdbx_strand_id
1 'polypeptide(L)'
;MSKMGEVRRKILDVLFWIALIVGVVMIIWRIFGNSSSYVEVLAPFVVMSVLKIWAVNNELKDFKYQVRLSFDKVRNDMGRIENKIDGLNKLGGGK
;
A
#
# COMPACT_ATOMS: atom_id res chain seq x y z
N MET A 1 13.96 7.98 -1.52
CA MET A 1 13.18 7.31 -0.45
C MET A 1 12.95 8.33 0.66
N SER A 2 11.73 8.86 0.83
CA SER A 2 11.48 10.00 1.72
C SER A 2 11.60 9.60 3.18
N LYS A 3 12.34 10.39 3.99
CA LYS A 3 12.50 10.19 5.44
C LYS A 3 11.16 10.02 6.18
N MET A 4 10.07 10.61 5.65
CA MET A 4 8.72 10.46 6.21
C MET A 4 8.15 9.03 6.09
N GLY A 5 8.48 8.29 5.03
CA GLY A 5 7.98 6.92 4.84
C GLY A 5 8.64 5.90 5.76
N GLU A 6 9.86 6.18 6.21
CA GLU A 6 10.59 5.33 7.15
C GLU A 6 10.10 5.50 8.58
N VAL A 7 9.83 6.75 8.99
CA VAL A 7 9.24 7.06 10.30
C VAL A 7 7.85 6.45 10.45
N ARG A 8 7.00 6.55 9.41
CA ARG A 8 5.67 5.92 9.42
C ARG A 8 5.74 4.41 9.60
N ARG A 9 6.68 3.72 8.95
CA ARG A 9 6.88 2.28 9.12
C ARG A 9 7.31 1.92 10.54
N LYS A 10 8.23 2.67 11.14
CA LYS A 10 8.65 2.46 12.53
C LYS A 10 7.49 2.67 13.51
N ILE A 11 6.66 3.70 13.30
CA ILE A 11 5.49 3.95 14.14
C ILE A 11 4.47 2.80 14.02
N LEU A 12 4.20 2.32 12.81
CA LEU A 12 3.29 1.19 12.60
C LEU A 12 3.80 -0.10 13.25
N ASP A 13 5.11 -0.34 13.22
CA ASP A 13 5.73 -1.50 13.84
C ASP A 13 5.62 -1.45 15.37
N VAL A 14 5.89 -0.28 15.97
CA VAL A 14 5.68 -0.07 17.41
C VAL A 14 4.21 -0.25 17.81
N LEU A 15 3.27 0.29 17.02
CA LEU A 15 1.84 0.11 17.27
C LEU A 15 1.42 -1.36 17.15
N PHE A 16 2.01 -2.12 16.21
CA PHE A 16 1.78 -3.54 16.07
C PHE A 16 2.23 -4.32 17.32
N TRP A 17 3.43 -4.05 17.82
CA TRP A 17 3.95 -4.70 19.04
C TRP A 17 3.12 -4.37 20.27
N ILE A 18 2.66 -3.11 20.41
CA ILE A 18 1.76 -2.71 21.50
C ILE A 18 0.44 -3.48 21.41
N ALA A 19 -0.20 -3.53 20.24
CA ALA A 19 -1.45 -4.26 20.03
C ALA A 19 -1.31 -5.77 20.31
N LEU A 20 -0.17 -6.35 19.94
CA LEU A 20 0.14 -7.75 20.18
C LEU A 20 0.28 -8.05 21.68
N ILE A 21 1.00 -7.20 22.42
CA ILE A 21 1.14 -7.33 23.87
C ILE A 21 -0.22 -7.21 24.56
N VAL A 22 -1.04 -6.22 24.18
CA VAL A 22 -2.39 -6.05 24.73
C VAL A 22 -3.24 -7.29 24.45
N GLY A 23 -3.19 -7.84 23.23
CA GLY A 23 -3.91 -9.07 22.87
C GLY A 23 -3.46 -10.28 23.70
N VAL A 24 -2.16 -10.47 23.89
CA VAL A 24 -1.61 -11.55 24.73
C VAL A 24 -2.03 -11.38 26.19
N VAL A 25 -1.95 -10.17 26.74
CA VAL A 25 -2.38 -9.88 28.11
C VAL A 25 -3.88 -10.18 28.29
N MET A 26 -4.72 -9.80 27.32
CA MET A 26 -6.16 -10.11 27.37
C MET A 26 -6.45 -11.61 27.28
N ILE A 27 -5.70 -12.36 26.46
CA ILE A 27 -5.81 -13.82 26.37
C ILE A 27 -5.39 -14.48 27.70
N ILE A 28 -4.26 -14.06 28.27
CA ILE A 28 -3.78 -14.55 29.57
C ILE A 28 -4.82 -14.24 30.66
N TRP A 29 -5.30 -13.01 30.73
CA TRP A 29 -6.33 -12.58 31.69
C TRP A 29 -7.62 -13.41 31.60
N ARG A 30 -7.98 -13.86 30.39
CA ARG A 30 -9.10 -14.76 30.16
C ARG A 30 -8.82 -16.20 30.59
N ILE A 31 -7.63 -16.72 30.33
CA ILE A 31 -7.21 -18.06 30.78
C ILE A 31 -7.22 -18.14 32.31
N PHE A 32 -6.82 -17.04 32.99
CA PHE A 32 -6.88 -16.91 34.44
C PHE A 32 -8.27 -16.52 34.99
N GLY A 33 -9.33 -16.58 34.17
CA GLY A 33 -10.72 -16.66 34.63
C GLY A 33 -11.45 -15.35 34.90
N ASN A 34 -10.95 -14.20 34.44
CA ASN A 34 -11.44 -12.89 34.89
C ASN A 34 -12.17 -12.04 33.81
N SER A 35 -12.70 -12.64 32.73
CA SER A 35 -13.68 -11.99 31.82
C SER A 35 -14.61 -12.98 31.11
N SER A 36 -15.89 -12.60 30.97
CA SER A 36 -17.04 -13.44 30.61
C SER A 36 -17.42 -13.45 29.12
N SER A 37 -16.78 -12.68 28.21
CA SER A 37 -17.32 -12.52 26.84
C SER A 37 -16.32 -12.72 25.70
N TYR A 38 -16.68 -13.58 24.73
CA TYR A 38 -15.94 -13.87 23.48
C TYR A 38 -15.65 -12.63 22.62
N VAL A 39 -16.47 -11.60 22.71
CA VAL A 39 -16.38 -10.37 21.91
C VAL A 39 -15.15 -9.52 22.26
N GLU A 40 -14.76 -9.45 23.54
CA GLU A 40 -13.59 -8.66 23.98
C GLU A 40 -12.27 -9.21 23.47
N VAL A 41 -12.19 -10.52 23.25
CA VAL A 41 -10.99 -11.16 22.69
C VAL A 41 -10.93 -11.02 21.18
N LEU A 42 -12.07 -10.98 20.49
CA LEU A 42 -12.14 -10.89 19.02
C LEU A 42 -12.08 -9.45 18.50
N ALA A 43 -12.55 -8.47 19.28
CA ALA A 43 -12.56 -7.06 18.88
C ALA A 43 -11.17 -6.52 18.47
N PRO A 44 -10.06 -6.82 19.20
CA PRO A 44 -8.72 -6.41 18.79
C PRO A 44 -8.31 -7.01 17.43
N PHE A 45 -8.63 -8.28 17.17
CA PHE A 45 -8.29 -8.95 15.90
C PHE A 45 -9.09 -8.39 14.73
N VAL A 46 -10.37 -8.07 14.93
CA VAL A 46 -11.21 -7.45 13.90
C VAL A 46 -10.70 -6.04 13.58
N VAL A 47 -10.41 -5.22 14.60
CA VAL A 47 -9.85 -3.87 14.41
C VAL A 47 -8.49 -3.93 13.70
N MET A 48 -7.61 -4.84 14.11
CA MET A 48 -6.31 -5.05 13.47
C MET A 48 -6.46 -5.45 11.99
N SER A 49 -7.42 -6.34 11.68
CA SER A 49 -7.68 -6.79 10.31
C SER A 49 -8.21 -5.65 9.44
N VAL A 50 -9.14 -4.84 9.96
CA VAL A 50 -9.67 -3.67 9.26
C VAL A 50 -8.58 -2.63 9.00
N LEU A 51 -7.71 -2.35 10.00
CA LEU A 51 -6.59 -1.42 9.84
C LEU A 51 -5.59 -1.89 8.78
N LYS A 52 -5.27 -3.20 8.75
CA LYS A 52 -4.41 -3.77 7.70
C LYS A 52 -5.04 -3.66 6.31
N ILE A 53 -6.33 -4.00 6.18
CA ILE A 53 -7.04 -3.88 4.90
C ILE A 53 -7.05 -2.42 4.42
N TRP A 54 -7.23 -1.47 5.35
CA TRP A 54 -7.22 -0.05 5.02
C TRP A 54 -5.83 0.44 4.56
N ALA A 55 -4.76 -0.01 5.22
CA ALA A 55 -3.39 0.28 4.79
C ALA A 55 -3.10 -0.28 3.39
N VAL A 56 -3.45 -1.54 3.13
CA VAL A 56 -3.27 -2.19 1.82
C VAL A 56 -4.08 -1.49 0.73
N ASN A 57 -5.31 -1.05 1.04
CA ASN A 57 -6.13 -0.31 0.08
C ASN A 57 -5.50 1.04 -0.30
N ASN A 58 -4.88 1.73 0.65
CA ASN A 58 -4.15 2.97 0.37
C ASN A 58 -2.90 2.72 -0.48
N GLU A 59 -2.14 1.65 -0.21
CA GLU A 59 -1.00 1.25 -1.05
C GLU A 59 -1.43 0.85 -2.46
N LEU A 60 -2.58 0.17 -2.62
CA LEU A 60 -3.15 -0.17 -3.93
C LEU A 60 -3.56 1.07 -4.74
N LYS A 61 -4.11 2.10 -4.08
CA LYS A 61 -4.43 3.37 -4.74
C LYS A 61 -3.18 4.06 -5.26
N ASP A 62 -2.13 4.12 -4.46
CA ASP A 62 -0.85 4.69 -4.85
C ASP A 62 -0.20 3.89 -5.99
N PHE A 63 -0.26 2.56 -5.92
CA PHE A 63 0.23 1.70 -7.00
C PHE A 63 -0.53 1.96 -8.31
N LYS A 64 -1.87 2.01 -8.26
CA LYS A 64 -2.70 2.31 -9.44
C LYS A 64 -2.36 3.67 -10.04
N TYR A 65 -2.07 4.66 -9.20
CA TYR A 65 -1.66 6.00 -9.65
C TYR A 65 -0.29 5.98 -10.34
N GLN A 66 0.70 5.30 -9.75
CA GLN A 66 2.04 5.15 -10.34
C GLN A 66 2.02 4.39 -11.66
N VAL A 67 1.22 3.32 -11.75
CA VAL A 67 1.03 2.56 -12.98
C VAL A 67 0.42 3.43 -14.07
N ARG A 68 -0.62 4.21 -13.75
CA ARG A 68 -1.26 5.13 -14.72
C ARG A 68 -0.27 6.15 -15.27
N LEU A 69 0.52 6.78 -14.40
CA LEU A 69 1.56 7.73 -14.80
C LEU A 69 2.62 7.08 -15.71
N SER A 70 2.99 5.84 -15.39
CA SER A 70 3.98 5.09 -16.19
C SER A 70 3.44 4.76 -17.58
N PHE A 71 2.17 4.34 -17.68
CA PHE A 71 1.52 4.09 -18.97
C PHE A 71 1.35 5.36 -19.80
N ASP A 72 0.96 6.48 -19.19
CA ASP A 72 0.82 7.77 -19.89
C ASP A 72 2.18 8.25 -20.42
N LYS A 73 3.27 8.03 -19.67
CA LYS A 73 4.62 8.33 -20.13
C LYS A 73 5.02 7.48 -21.34
N VAL A 74 4.82 6.16 -21.27
CA VAL A 74 5.10 5.25 -22.39
C VAL A 74 4.29 5.63 -23.64
N ARG A 75 3.02 6.01 -23.46
CA ARG A 75 2.16 6.47 -24.55
C ARG A 75 2.71 7.73 -25.23
N ASN A 76 3.16 8.71 -24.45
CA ASN A 76 3.76 9.93 -24.98
C ASN A 76 5.08 9.65 -25.70
N ASP A 77 5.92 8.78 -25.16
CA ASP A 77 7.19 8.39 -25.79
C ASP A 77 6.95 7.67 -27.12
N MET A 78 5.97 6.76 -27.19
CA MET A 78 5.54 6.10 -28.42
C MET A 78 5.09 7.11 -29.49
N GLY A 79 4.19 8.05 -29.16
CA GLY A 79 3.75 9.07 -30.11
C GLY A 79 4.89 9.98 -30.59
N ARG A 80 5.89 10.21 -29.74
CA ARG A 80 7.08 10.98 -30.10
C ARG A 80 8.01 10.21 -31.06
N ILE A 81 8.10 8.89 -30.90
CA ILE A 81 8.83 8.01 -31.82
C ILE A 81 8.12 7.95 -33.18
N GLU A 82 6.79 7.79 -33.19
CA GLU A 82 5.97 7.74 -34.40
C GLU A 82 6.13 9.02 -35.23
N ASN A 83 6.02 10.20 -34.60
CA ASN A 83 6.28 11.49 -35.25
C ASN A 83 7.70 11.60 -35.83
N LYS A 84 8.70 10.99 -35.17
CA LYS A 84 10.10 10.99 -35.64
C LYS A 84 10.29 10.07 -36.84
N ILE A 85 9.63 8.91 -36.85
CA ILE A 85 9.64 7.97 -37.98
C ILE A 85 8.96 8.59 -39.19
N ASP A 86 7.80 9.24 -39.01
CA ASP A 86 7.10 9.94 -40.08
C ASP A 86 7.92 11.08 -40.68
N GLY A 87 8.65 11.83 -39.83
CA GLY A 87 9.58 12.87 -40.30
C GLY A 87 10.73 12.30 -41.15
N LEU A 88 11.29 11.15 -40.77
CA LEU A 88 12.36 10.49 -41.52
C LEU A 88 11.85 9.90 -42.84
N ASN A 89 10.66 9.31 -42.87
CA ASN A 89 10.05 8.79 -44.10
C ASN A 89 9.77 9.90 -45.12
N LYS A 90 9.32 11.08 -44.66
CA LYS A 90 9.13 12.25 -45.53
C LYS A 90 10.43 12.79 -46.11
N LEU A 91 11.56 12.62 -45.42
CA LEU A 91 12.89 13.04 -45.90
C LEU A 91 13.56 11.99 -46.80
N GLY A 92 13.24 10.70 -46.63
CA GLY A 92 13.80 9.60 -47.43
C GLY A 92 13.00 9.23 -48.68
N GLY A 93 11.72 9.63 -48.77
CA GLY A 93 10.81 9.32 -49.88
C GLY A 93 10.88 10.26 -51.09
N GLY A 94 11.77 11.25 -51.08
CA GLY A 94 12.03 12.13 -52.22
C GLY A 94 13.01 11.50 -53.20
N LYS A 95 12.53 10.60 -54.05
CA LYS A 95 13.15 10.24 -55.33
C LYS A 95 12.09 10.23 -56.42
#